data_AF-A0A9D4R1F7-F1
#
_entry.id   AF-A0A9D4R1F7-F1
#
_cell.length_a   1.000
_cell.length_b   1.000
_cell.length_c   1.000
_cell.angle_alpha   90.00
_cell.angle_beta   90.00
_cell.angle_gamma   90.00
#
_symmetry.space_group_name_H-M   'P 1'
#
loop_
_entity.id
_entity.type
_entity.pdbx_description
1 polymer ?
#
loop_
_entity_poly.entity_id
_entity_poly.type
_entity_poly.pdbx_seq_one_letter_code
_entity_poly.pdbx_strand_id
1 'polypeptide(L)'
;MLGVTVNKQQLIYLICKALCTDKEFHHLCTQTHKLIVKGDHGTPTAIYNGVIINGADLKTTHEEADVIMIRKMVDAVEAEHTGISVVADDTEVFVLLFPYYVVIKLSLLVIMVSPVKEKAVIDIRKTASKHINIATDLLSAHAISGCDTVPGYFGIGKGTVIKMLITCQSSILLGDMTDCMKKL
;
A
#
# COMPACT_ATOMS: atom_id res chain seq x y z
N MET A 1 -23.72 8.92 -6.04
CA MET A 1 -22.30 8.84 -5.63
C MET A 1 -21.58 10.20 -5.69
N LEU A 2 -22.26 11.33 -5.44
CA LEU A 2 -21.66 12.69 -5.49
C LEU A 2 -21.21 13.20 -4.10
N GLY A 3 -21.84 12.74 -3.01
CA GLY A 3 -21.56 13.23 -1.65
C GLY A 3 -20.19 12.81 -1.10
N VAL A 4 -19.70 11.62 -1.45
CA VAL A 4 -18.39 11.12 -0.98
C VAL A 4 -17.26 11.97 -1.55
N THR A 5 -17.33 12.31 -2.84
CA THR A 5 -16.35 13.14 -3.53
C THR A 5 -16.29 14.56 -2.95
N VAL A 6 -17.43 15.20 -2.71
CA VAL A 6 -17.49 16.56 -2.11
C VAL A 6 -16.92 16.55 -0.69
N ASN A 7 -17.27 15.56 0.13
CA ASN A 7 -16.75 15.44 1.49
C ASN A 7 -15.22 15.24 1.51
N LYS A 8 -14.69 14.39 0.62
CA LYS A 8 -13.24 14.19 0.46
C LYS A 8 -12.53 15.48 0.06
N GLN A 9 -13.10 16.24 -0.87
CA GLN A 9 -12.55 17.54 -1.28
C GLN A 9 -12.52 18.54 -0.15
N GLN A 10 -13.64 18.66 0.58
CA GLN A 10 -13.74 19.57 1.72
C GLN A 10 -12.74 19.19 2.81
N LEU A 11 -12.58 17.89 3.09
CA LEU A 11 -11.59 17.41 4.05
C LEU A 11 -10.16 17.81 3.64
N ILE A 12 -9.77 17.57 2.38
CA ILE A 12 -8.44 17.95 1.87
C ILE A 12 -8.23 19.46 1.97
N TYR A 13 -9.23 20.25 1.58
CA TYR A 13 -9.16 21.70 1.70
C TYR A 13 -8.95 22.14 3.16
N LEU A 14 -9.70 21.55 4.10
CA LEU A 14 -9.57 21.87 5.53
C LEU A 14 -8.19 21.49 6.08
N ILE A 15 -7.69 20.30 5.75
CA ILE A 15 -6.35 19.83 6.13
C ILE A 15 -5.29 20.79 5.59
N CYS A 16 -5.32 21.08 4.28
CA CYS A 16 -4.33 21.93 3.65
C CYS A 16 -4.37 23.35 4.20
N LYS A 17 -5.57 23.91 4.40
CA LYS A 17 -5.74 25.25 4.98
C LYS A 17 -5.20 25.33 6.39
N ALA A 18 -5.52 24.35 7.25
CA ALA A 18 -5.05 24.32 8.63
C ALA A 18 -3.52 24.21 8.69
N LEU A 19 -2.96 23.21 8.01
CA LEU A 19 -1.53 22.93 8.04
C LEU A 19 -0.68 23.99 7.35
N CYS A 20 -1.21 24.71 6.35
CA CYS A 20 -0.50 25.81 5.69
C CYS A 20 -0.29 27.04 6.59
N THR A 21 -1.10 27.18 7.64
CA THR A 21 -0.99 28.29 8.61
C THR A 21 -0.29 27.88 9.90
N ASP A 22 0.02 26.60 10.05
CA ASP A 22 0.60 26.03 11.25
C ASP A 22 2.12 26.24 11.26
N LYS A 23 2.55 27.28 11.98
CA LYS A 23 3.97 27.66 12.10
C LYS A 23 4.80 26.56 12.76
N GLU A 24 4.23 25.83 13.72
CA GLU A 24 4.95 24.78 14.44
C GLU A 24 5.17 23.58 13.52
N PHE A 25 4.13 23.14 12.80
CA PHE A 25 4.26 22.11 11.76
C PHE A 25 5.31 22.49 10.71
N HIS A 26 5.32 23.75 10.27
CA HIS A 26 6.31 24.17 9.28
C HIS A 26 7.74 24.15 9.81
N HIS A 27 7.93 24.60 11.05
CA HIS A 27 9.23 24.60 11.69
C HIS A 27 9.76 23.18 11.92
N LEU A 28 8.90 22.27 12.39
CA LEU A 28 9.27 20.90 12.73
C LEU A 28 9.38 19.96 11.52
N CYS A 29 8.51 20.12 10.52
CA CYS A 29 8.37 19.14 9.44
C CYS A 29 8.80 19.70 8.08
N THR A 30 8.28 20.86 7.69
CA THR A 30 8.38 21.29 6.29
C THR A 30 9.67 22.01 5.91
N GLN A 31 10.54 22.31 6.87
CA GLN A 31 11.89 22.83 6.56
C GLN A 31 12.73 21.82 5.76
N THR A 32 12.45 20.53 5.93
CA THR A 32 13.20 19.44 5.30
C THR A 32 12.32 18.50 4.47
N HIS A 33 11.00 18.48 4.70
CA HIS A 33 10.08 17.56 4.02
C HIS A 33 8.95 18.31 3.31
N LYS A 34 8.44 17.73 2.23
CA LYS A 34 7.20 18.17 1.58
C LYS A 34 6.06 17.25 2.02
N LEU A 35 4.95 17.81 2.50
CA LEU A 35 3.72 17.05 2.72
C LEU A 35 2.95 16.98 1.40
N ILE A 36 2.54 15.79 0.99
CA ILE A 36 1.72 15.58 -0.20
C ILE A 36 0.40 14.95 0.24
N VAL A 37 -0.70 15.61 -0.10
CA VAL A 37 -2.05 15.15 0.18
C VAL A 37 -2.74 14.83 -1.15
N LYS A 38 -3.15 13.57 -1.30
CA LYS A 38 -3.85 13.08 -2.48
C LYS A 38 -5.26 12.64 -2.09
N GLY A 39 -6.23 13.01 -2.92
CA GLY A 39 -7.57 12.44 -2.88
C GLY A 39 -8.17 12.33 -4.28
N ASP A 40 -9.48 12.53 -4.36
CA ASP A 40 -10.30 12.13 -5.52
C ASP A 40 -9.95 12.86 -6.83
N HIS A 41 -9.33 14.04 -6.75
CA HIS A 41 -8.87 14.76 -7.94
C HIS A 41 -7.50 14.27 -8.36
N GLY A 42 -7.34 13.97 -9.65
CA GLY A 42 -6.14 13.38 -10.27
C GLY A 42 -4.80 13.98 -9.80
N THR A 43 -4.77 15.27 -9.49
CA THR A 43 -3.55 15.98 -9.07
C THR A 43 -3.44 16.15 -7.54
N PRO A 44 -2.40 15.62 -6.89
CA PRO A 44 -2.11 15.88 -5.48
C PRO A 44 -1.88 17.36 -5.15
N THR A 45 -2.13 17.71 -3.89
CA THR A 45 -1.76 19.01 -3.32
C THR A 45 -0.53 18.83 -2.45
N ALA A 46 0.49 19.68 -2.64
CA ALA A 46 1.69 19.68 -1.82
C ALA A 46 1.70 20.89 -0.88
N ILE A 47 2.27 20.72 0.32
CA ILE A 47 2.54 21.79 1.27
C ILE A 47 4.03 21.79 1.57
N TYR A 48 4.67 22.93 1.37
CA TYR A 48 6.08 23.13 1.65
C TYR A 48 6.34 24.57 2.09
N ASN A 49 6.99 24.75 3.24
CA ASN A 49 7.31 26.07 3.81
C ASN A 49 6.14 27.07 3.83
N GLY A 50 4.96 26.63 4.29
CA GLY A 50 3.77 27.50 4.36
C GLY A 50 3.14 27.86 3.01
N VAL A 51 3.53 27.17 1.94
CA VAL A 51 2.97 27.38 0.60
C VAL A 51 2.29 26.11 0.12
N ILE A 52 1.09 26.28 -0.44
CA ILE A 52 0.36 25.23 -1.16
C ILE A 52 0.83 25.22 -2.60
N ILE A 53 1.30 24.07 -3.06
CA ILE A 53 1.89 23.86 -4.39
C ILE A 53 1.07 22.78 -5.12
N ASN A 54 0.88 22.94 -6.42
CA ASN A 54 0.27 21.93 -7.27
C ASN A 54 1.27 20.77 -7.51
N GLY A 55 0.90 19.54 -7.16
CA GLY A 55 1.74 18.34 -7.34
C GLY A 55 1.51 17.64 -8.68
N ALA A 56 1.53 18.39 -9.79
CA ALA A 56 1.25 17.86 -11.13
C ALA A 56 2.17 16.69 -11.54
N ASP A 57 3.40 16.71 -11.07
CA ASP A 57 4.42 15.66 -11.23
C ASP A 57 4.00 14.32 -10.62
N LEU A 58 3.11 14.35 -9.63
CA LEU A 58 2.64 13.18 -8.89
C LEU A 58 1.21 12.76 -9.29
N LYS A 59 0.69 13.31 -10.39
CA LYS A 59 -0.64 13.01 -10.92
C LYS A 59 -0.80 11.52 -11.21
N THR A 60 -1.94 10.96 -10.83
CA THR A 60 -2.33 9.58 -11.13
C THR A 60 -3.83 9.52 -11.41
N THR A 61 -4.22 8.59 -12.28
CA THR A 61 -5.62 8.29 -12.63
C THR A 61 -6.22 7.18 -11.77
N HIS A 62 -5.41 6.49 -10.96
CA HIS A 62 -5.92 5.50 -10.02
C HIS A 62 -6.58 6.17 -8.81
N GLU A 63 -7.67 5.56 -8.33
CA GLU A 63 -8.47 6.07 -7.21
C GLU A 63 -8.19 5.33 -5.90
N GLU A 64 -7.75 4.08 -5.97
CA GLU A 64 -7.51 3.21 -4.81
C GLU A 64 -6.19 3.55 -4.09
N ALA A 65 -6.27 3.75 -2.77
CA ALA A 65 -5.18 4.30 -1.98
C ALA A 65 -3.97 3.35 -1.88
N ASP A 66 -4.23 2.06 -1.75
CA ASP A 66 -3.23 0.99 -1.75
C ASP A 66 -2.45 0.96 -3.08
N VAL A 67 -3.13 1.01 -4.23
CA VAL A 67 -2.49 1.09 -5.54
C VAL A 67 -1.65 2.37 -5.68
N ILE A 68 -2.17 3.52 -5.22
CA ILE A 68 -1.43 4.78 -5.22
C ILE A 68 -0.17 4.69 -4.35
N MET A 69 -0.25 4.05 -3.18
CA MET A 69 0.91 3.85 -2.30
C MET A 69 2.02 3.04 -2.98
N ILE A 70 1.66 1.96 -3.68
CA ILE A 70 2.63 1.17 -4.46
C ILE A 70 3.23 2.00 -5.60
N ARG A 71 2.41 2.80 -6.30
CA ARG A 71 2.93 3.69 -7.34
C ARG A 71 3.94 4.69 -6.78
N LYS A 72 3.68 5.28 -5.61
CA LYS A 72 4.61 6.20 -4.96
C LYS A 72 5.87 5.51 -4.46
N MET A 73 5.77 4.24 -4.07
CA MET A 73 6.96 3.42 -3.80
C MET A 73 7.83 3.27 -5.05
N VAL A 74 7.25 3.01 -6.21
CA VAL A 74 7.99 2.94 -7.49
C VAL A 74 8.61 4.28 -7.85
N ASP A 75 7.86 5.39 -7.78
CA ASP A 75 8.38 6.73 -8.05
C ASP A 75 9.60 7.04 -7.14
N ALA A 76 9.58 6.55 -5.89
CA ALA A 76 10.68 6.76 -4.95
C ALA A 76 11.92 5.90 -5.25
N VAL A 77 11.76 4.72 -5.86
CA VAL A 77 12.89 3.93 -6.41
C VAL A 77 13.57 4.72 -7.53
N GLU A 78 12.76 5.25 -8.45
CA GLU A 78 13.23 5.99 -9.62
C GLU A 78 13.94 7.28 -9.22
N ALA A 79 13.52 7.90 -8.12
CA ALA A 79 14.17 9.06 -7.50
C ALA A 79 15.38 8.71 -6.60
N GLU A 80 15.84 7.46 -6.60
CA GLU A 80 17.01 6.97 -5.85
C GLU A 80 16.90 7.16 -4.33
N HIS A 81 15.69 7.13 -3.76
CA HIS A 81 15.52 7.14 -2.31
C HIS A 81 16.00 5.84 -1.66
N THR A 82 16.54 5.96 -0.44
CA THR A 82 17.13 4.84 0.29
C THR A 82 16.12 3.99 1.05
N GLY A 83 14.93 4.52 1.32
CA GLY A 83 13.90 3.79 2.06
C GLY A 83 12.55 4.48 2.15
N ILE A 84 11.53 3.69 2.46
CA ILE A 84 10.12 4.10 2.56
C ILE A 84 9.49 3.43 3.78
N SER A 85 8.72 4.20 4.52
CA SER A 85 7.84 3.72 5.58
C SER A 85 6.38 3.89 5.14
N VAL A 86 5.65 2.78 5.04
CA VAL A 86 4.22 2.78 4.74
C VAL A 86 3.46 2.57 6.03
N VAL A 87 2.62 3.52 6.42
CA VAL A 87 1.79 3.40 7.63
C VAL A 87 0.42 2.85 7.26
N ALA A 88 0.16 1.57 7.57
CA ALA A 88 -1.10 0.89 7.26
C ALA A 88 -1.30 -0.37 8.13
N ASP A 89 -2.55 -0.73 8.40
CA ASP A 89 -2.95 -2.01 9.04
C ASP A 89 -3.71 -2.93 8.06
N ASP A 90 -3.75 -2.53 6.78
CA ASP A 90 -4.53 -3.17 5.74
C ASP A 90 -3.76 -4.32 5.08
N THR A 91 -4.42 -5.46 4.91
CA THR A 91 -3.83 -6.65 4.28
C THR A 91 -3.58 -6.44 2.79
N GLU A 92 -4.42 -5.67 2.10
CA GLU A 92 -4.26 -5.36 0.66
C GLU A 92 -2.91 -4.69 0.40
N VAL A 93 -2.56 -3.72 1.26
CA VAL A 93 -1.28 -2.99 1.19
C VAL A 93 -0.09 -3.94 1.36
N PHE A 94 -0.15 -4.83 2.36
CA PHE A 94 0.92 -5.82 2.57
C PHE A 94 1.07 -6.76 1.37
N VAL A 95 -0.05 -7.29 0.87
CA VAL A 95 -0.09 -8.22 -0.25
C VAL A 95 0.35 -7.58 -1.56
N LEU A 96 0.22 -6.26 -1.72
CA LEU A 96 0.78 -5.55 -2.87
C LEU A 96 2.27 -5.25 -2.72
N LEU A 97 2.74 -4.85 -1.53
CA LEU A 97 4.16 -4.53 -1.28
C LEU A 97 5.08 -5.74 -1.45
N PHE A 98 4.64 -6.92 -0.99
CA PHE A 98 5.42 -8.16 -1.01
C PHE A 98 5.84 -8.64 -2.42
N PRO A 99 4.93 -8.90 -3.37
CA PRO A 99 5.26 -9.37 -4.70
C PRO A 99 5.96 -8.28 -5.52
N TYR A 100 5.58 -7.01 -5.34
CA TYR A 100 6.26 -5.90 -6.02
C TYR A 100 7.73 -5.79 -5.60
N TYR A 101 8.05 -6.02 -4.33
CA TYR A 101 9.45 -6.11 -3.89
C TYR A 101 10.24 -7.17 -4.66
N VAL A 102 9.65 -8.35 -4.83
CA VAL A 102 10.28 -9.51 -5.49
C VAL A 102 10.39 -9.30 -7.00
N VAL A 103 9.34 -8.79 -7.64
CA VAL A 103 9.24 -8.64 -9.10
C VAL A 103 10.04 -7.43 -9.60
N ILE A 104 9.98 -6.29 -8.90
CA ILE A 104 10.68 -5.06 -9.29
C ILE A 104 12.13 -5.06 -8.79
N LYS A 105 12.52 -6.01 -7.92
CA LYS A 105 13.86 -6.09 -7.29
C LYS A 105 14.24 -4.76 -6.63
N LEU A 106 13.38 -4.29 -5.73
CA LEU A 106 13.57 -3.00 -5.08
C LEU A 106 14.90 -2.97 -4.31
N SER A 107 15.72 -1.95 -4.58
CA SER A 107 16.99 -1.69 -3.89
C SER A 107 16.80 -0.98 -2.54
N LEU A 108 15.65 -0.32 -2.34
CA LEU A 108 15.36 0.45 -1.13
C LEU A 108 14.83 -0.40 0.04
N LEU A 109 14.98 0.14 1.25
CA LEU A 109 14.38 -0.42 2.47
C LEU A 109 12.88 -0.09 2.52
N VAL A 110 12.01 -1.09 2.54
CA VAL A 110 10.55 -0.90 2.69
C VAL A 110 10.09 -1.45 4.04
N ILE A 111 9.53 -0.57 4.87
CA ILE A 111 8.95 -0.93 6.17
C ILE A 111 7.47 -0.62 6.13
N MET A 112 6.64 -1.55 6.60
CA MET A 112 5.23 -1.31 6.88
C MET A 112 5.04 -1.18 8.39
N VAL A 113 4.42 -0.09 8.82
CA VAL A 113 4.22 0.26 10.23
C VAL A 113 2.72 0.32 10.50
N SER A 114 2.26 -0.36 11.54
CA SER A 114 0.86 -0.24 11.93
C SER A 114 0.56 1.15 12.51
N PRO A 115 -0.59 1.78 12.19
CA PRO A 115 -0.96 3.09 12.71
C PRO A 115 -1.27 3.11 14.22
N VAL A 116 -1.50 1.95 14.83
CA VAL A 116 -1.75 1.85 16.28
C VAL A 116 -0.42 1.75 17.01
N LYS A 117 -0.23 2.58 18.06
CA LYS A 117 0.98 2.57 18.88
C LYS A 117 1.29 1.16 19.41
N GLU A 118 2.58 0.82 19.43
CA GLU A 118 3.13 -0.45 19.92
C GLU A 118 2.72 -1.71 19.13
N LYS A 119 2.08 -1.56 17.98
CA LYS A 119 1.84 -2.68 17.04
C LYS A 119 3.06 -3.00 16.18
N ALA A 120 2.90 -4.01 15.33
CA ALA A 120 3.93 -4.58 14.48
C ALA A 120 4.59 -3.56 13.53
N VAL A 121 5.90 -3.72 13.39
CA VAL A 121 6.73 -3.11 12.34
C VAL A 121 7.25 -4.25 11.48
N ILE A 122 6.87 -4.24 10.20
CA ILE A 122 7.15 -5.33 9.27
C ILE A 122 8.19 -4.86 8.26
N ASP A 123 9.35 -5.50 8.26
CA ASP A 123 10.36 -5.36 7.22
C ASP A 123 9.93 -6.21 6.01
N ILE A 124 9.47 -5.53 4.95
CA ILE A 124 8.94 -6.19 3.76
C ILE A 124 10.03 -7.00 3.07
N ARG A 125 11.26 -6.48 3.00
CA ARG A 125 12.39 -7.17 2.37
C ARG A 125 12.73 -8.47 3.10
N LYS A 126 12.84 -8.44 4.43
CA LYS A 126 13.13 -9.65 5.21
C LYS A 126 12.03 -10.68 5.07
N THR A 127 10.77 -10.22 5.07
CA THR A 127 9.60 -11.09 4.92
C THR A 127 9.57 -11.74 3.53
N ALA A 128 9.77 -10.94 2.47
CA ALA A 128 9.87 -11.42 1.09
C ALA A 128 11.03 -12.39 0.89
N SER A 129 12.19 -12.13 1.48
CA SER A 129 13.34 -13.02 1.38
C SER A 129 13.09 -14.38 2.06
N LYS A 130 12.39 -14.39 3.20
CA LYS A 130 12.05 -15.61 3.94
C LYS A 130 10.98 -16.45 3.24
N HIS A 131 10.08 -15.80 2.49
CA HIS A 131 8.91 -16.42 1.88
C HIS A 131 8.92 -16.27 0.34
N ILE A 132 10.11 -16.21 -0.26
CA ILE A 132 10.28 -15.93 -1.69
C ILE A 132 9.55 -16.92 -2.59
N ASN A 133 9.40 -18.15 -2.12
CA ASN A 133 8.78 -19.26 -2.83
C ASN A 133 7.26 -19.08 -3.05
N ILE A 134 6.59 -18.21 -2.28
CA ILE A 134 5.17 -17.94 -2.44
C ILE A 134 4.87 -16.61 -3.15
N ALA A 135 5.91 -15.85 -3.53
CA ALA A 135 5.75 -14.48 -4.00
C ALA A 135 4.93 -14.36 -5.28
N THR A 136 5.10 -15.28 -6.22
CA THR A 136 4.38 -15.29 -7.49
C THR A 136 2.90 -15.61 -7.32
N ASP A 137 2.57 -16.42 -6.31
CA ASP A 137 1.21 -16.96 -6.13
C ASP A 137 0.42 -16.19 -5.06
N LEU A 138 1.07 -15.30 -4.30
CA LEU A 138 0.46 -14.57 -3.19
C LEU A 138 -0.75 -13.74 -3.61
N LEU A 139 -0.67 -13.04 -4.75
CA LEU A 139 -1.78 -12.22 -5.26
C LEU A 139 -2.97 -13.10 -5.65
N SER A 140 -2.72 -14.22 -6.33
CA SER A 140 -3.75 -15.18 -6.71
C SER A 140 -4.40 -15.83 -5.49
N ALA A 141 -3.59 -16.23 -4.52
CA ALA A 141 -4.07 -16.76 -3.24
C ALA A 141 -4.96 -15.77 -2.50
N HIS A 142 -4.54 -14.51 -2.46
CA HIS A 142 -5.28 -13.44 -1.80
C HIS A 142 -6.63 -13.21 -2.47
N ALA A 143 -6.67 -13.11 -3.80
CA ALA A 143 -7.92 -13.00 -4.57
C ALA A 143 -8.86 -14.19 -4.30
N ILE A 144 -8.35 -15.42 -4.31
CA ILE A 144 -9.18 -16.61 -4.06
C ILE A 144 -9.70 -16.65 -2.62
N SER A 145 -8.89 -16.27 -1.65
CA SER A 145 -9.31 -16.19 -0.24
C SER A 145 -10.26 -15.01 0.06
N GLY A 146 -10.55 -14.18 -0.95
CA GLY A 146 -11.40 -13.00 -0.90
C GLY A 146 -10.62 -11.71 -0.69
N CYS A 147 -10.91 -10.67 -1.46
CA CYS A 147 -10.41 -9.29 -1.29
C CYS A 147 -11.56 -8.31 -1.55
N ASP A 148 -11.28 -7.01 -1.60
CA ASP A 148 -12.32 -5.99 -1.79
C ASP A 148 -13.18 -6.17 -3.06
N THR A 149 -12.65 -6.87 -4.07
CA THR A 149 -13.35 -7.12 -5.34
C THR A 149 -14.00 -8.49 -5.46
N VAL A 150 -13.61 -9.46 -4.61
CA VAL A 150 -14.09 -10.85 -4.71
C VAL A 150 -14.39 -11.43 -3.34
N PRO A 151 -15.56 -12.07 -3.15
CA PRO A 151 -15.86 -12.72 -1.89
C PRO A 151 -14.93 -13.92 -1.66
N GLY A 152 -14.60 -14.19 -0.40
CA GLY A 152 -13.90 -15.41 -0.03
C GLY A 152 -14.79 -16.64 -0.19
N TYR A 153 -14.20 -17.76 -0.60
CA TYR A 153 -14.92 -19.03 -0.64
C TYR A 153 -15.28 -19.50 0.78
N PHE A 154 -16.45 -20.13 0.91
CA PHE A 154 -16.92 -20.67 2.18
C PHE A 154 -15.91 -21.66 2.77
N GLY A 155 -15.52 -21.43 4.03
CA GLY A 155 -14.55 -22.27 4.75
C GLY A 155 -13.07 -21.99 4.42
N ILE A 156 -12.76 -21.06 3.51
CA ILE A 156 -11.39 -20.81 3.03
C ILE A 156 -10.99 -19.37 3.34
N GLY A 157 -10.24 -19.21 4.43
CA GLY A 157 -9.66 -17.93 4.83
C GLY A 157 -8.24 -17.72 4.31
N LYS A 158 -7.76 -16.47 4.36
CA LYS A 158 -6.38 -16.07 3.99
C LYS A 158 -5.33 -16.97 4.64
N GLY A 159 -5.46 -17.22 5.95
CA GLY A 159 -4.53 -18.06 6.71
C GLY A 159 -4.47 -19.51 6.21
N THR A 160 -5.59 -20.06 5.73
CA THR A 160 -5.64 -21.41 5.14
C THR A 160 -4.88 -21.45 3.83
N VAL A 161 -5.15 -20.50 2.93
CA VAL A 161 -4.50 -20.46 1.61
C VAL A 161 -2.99 -20.21 1.73
N ILE A 162 -2.57 -19.33 2.64
CA ILE A 162 -1.14 -19.09 2.89
C ILE A 162 -0.44 -20.35 3.41
N LYS A 163 -1.07 -21.09 4.34
CA LYS A 163 -0.51 -22.37 4.81
C LYS A 163 -0.32 -23.34 3.65
N MET A 164 -1.33 -23.45 2.77
CA MET A 164 -1.26 -24.31 1.59
C MET A 164 -0.13 -23.90 0.63
N LEU A 165 0.05 -22.60 0.38
CA LEU A 165 1.15 -22.10 -0.44
C LEU A 165 2.52 -22.47 0.14
N ILE A 166 2.68 -22.37 1.46
CA ILE A 166 3.92 -22.69 2.15
C ILE A 166 4.19 -24.21 2.12
N THR A 167 3.17 -25.05 2.29
CA THR A 167 3.34 -26.51 2.42
C THR A 167 3.37 -27.25 1.09
N CYS A 168 2.61 -26.81 0.09
CA CYS A 168 2.38 -27.59 -1.11
C CYS A 168 3.31 -27.25 -2.29
N GLN A 169 4.06 -26.12 -2.25
CA GLN A 169 4.91 -25.64 -3.37
C GLN A 169 4.23 -25.69 -4.75
N SER A 170 2.90 -25.63 -4.77
CA SER A 170 2.08 -25.82 -5.96
C SER A 170 1.50 -24.48 -6.39
N SER A 171 1.69 -24.13 -7.66
CA SER A 171 1.13 -22.93 -8.27
C SER A 171 -0.38 -22.94 -8.14
N ILE A 172 -0.95 -21.94 -7.46
CA ILE A 172 -2.39 -21.75 -7.41
C ILE A 172 -2.81 -21.13 -8.74
N LEU A 173 -3.31 -21.96 -9.65
CA LEU A 173 -4.02 -21.49 -10.84
C LEU A 173 -5.39 -20.95 -10.39
N LEU A 174 -5.72 -19.72 -10.79
CA LEU A 174 -7.07 -19.17 -10.60
C LEU A 174 -8.09 -20.13 -11.20
N GLY A 175 -8.96 -20.70 -10.34
CA GLY A 175 -10.04 -21.59 -10.76
C GLY A 175 -9.80 -23.09 -10.59
N ASP A 176 -8.58 -23.54 -10.27
CA ASP A 176 -8.29 -24.96 -9.99
C ASP A 176 -7.69 -25.13 -8.59
N MET A 177 -8.56 -25.32 -7.60
CA MET A 177 -8.16 -25.68 -6.22
C MET A 177 -8.24 -27.20 -5.96
N THR A 178 -8.51 -27.99 -7.01
CA THR A 178 -8.99 -29.37 -6.87
C THR A 178 -7.92 -30.34 -6.34
N ASP A 179 -6.64 -30.04 -6.55
CA ASP A 179 -5.53 -30.87 -6.03
C ASP A 179 -5.01 -30.42 -4.67
N CYS A 180 -5.22 -29.16 -4.31
CA CYS A 180 -4.68 -28.59 -3.08
C CYS A 180 -5.60 -28.84 -1.88
N MET A 181 -6.92 -28.91 -2.09
CA MET A 181 -7.91 -29.18 -1.02
C MET A 181 -8.05 -30.64 -0.62
N LYS A 182 -7.55 -31.59 -1.42
CA LYS A 182 -7.55 -33.02 -1.06
C LYS A 182 -6.52 -33.37 0.03
N LYS A 183 -5.66 -32.42 0.41
CA LYS A 183 -4.56 -32.61 1.38
C LYS A 183 -4.79 -31.92 2.74
N LEU A 184 -5.95 -31.30 2.93
CA LEU A 184 -6.42 -30.79 4.23
C LEU A 184 -7.30 -31.85 4.90
#